data_AF-A0A7S4IM35-F1
#
_entry.id   AF-A0A7S4IM35-F1
#
_cell.length_a   1.000
_cell.length_b   1.000
_cell.length_c   1.000
_cell.angle_alpha   90.00
_cell.angle_beta   90.00
_cell.angle_gamma   90.00
#
_symmetry.space_group_name_H-M   'P 1'
#
loop_
_entity.id
_entity.type
_entity.pdbx_description
1 polymer ?
#
loop_
_entity_poly.entity_id
_entity_poly.type
_entity_poly.pdbx_seq_one_letter_code
_entity_poly.pdbx_strand_id
1 'polypeptide(L)'
;GILLICLFAQGYKRIRTLSYPKTDIFIVCYSVVDEGSFLNVRDRWYSELKHHCPNTPMIIVGTKTDLRNDEGTLEKLKEENKKVVSQAQVDTMVQDLGALKS
;
A
#
# COMPACT_ATOMS: atom_id res chain seq x y z
N GLY A 1 11.95 7.76 13.78
CA GLY A 1 10.63 7.20 14.13
C GLY A 1 10.02 6.51 12.92
N ILE A 2 9.19 5.48 13.13
CA ILE A 2 8.51 4.77 12.02
C ILE A 2 7.20 5.49 11.71
N LEU A 3 6.98 5.84 10.44
CA LEU A 3 5.72 6.41 9.99
C LEU A 3 4.89 5.36 9.25
N LEU A 4 3.76 4.97 9.86
CA LEU A 4 2.78 4.08 9.24
C LEU A 4 1.81 4.89 8.38
N ILE A 5 1.83 4.63 7.08
CA ILE A 5 0.89 5.21 6.12
C ILE A 5 -0.22 4.18 5.86
N CYS A 6 -1.20 4.15 6.76
CA CYS A 6 -2.46 3.44 6.53
C CYS A 6 -3.37 4.25 5.59
N LEU A 7 -4.09 3.54 4.71
CA LEU A 7 -4.96 4.02 3.63
C LEU A 7 -6.02 5.10 3.96
N PHE A 8 -6.12 5.60 5.18
CA PHE A 8 -7.14 6.55 5.61
C PHE A 8 -6.87 8.01 5.25
N ALA A 9 -5.68 8.36 4.74
CA ALA A 9 -5.25 9.76 4.67
C ALA A 9 -5.44 10.42 3.29
N GLN A 10 -6.56 10.16 2.60
CA GLN A 10 -6.98 11.01 1.47
C GLN A 10 -7.22 12.46 1.94
N GLY A 11 -7.78 12.64 3.15
CA GLY A 11 -8.10 13.96 3.73
C GLY A 11 -6.99 14.63 4.56
N TYR A 12 -5.88 13.94 4.86
CA TYR A 12 -4.87 14.40 5.83
C TYR A 12 -3.46 14.57 5.23
N LYS A 13 -3.38 14.81 3.91
CA LYS A 13 -2.11 14.96 3.18
C LYS A 13 -1.16 15.97 3.84
N ARG A 14 -1.68 17.13 4.23
CA ARG A 14 -0.89 18.25 4.76
C ARG A 14 -0.30 17.98 6.15
N ILE A 15 -0.98 17.20 6.99
CA ILE A 15 -0.49 16.84 8.33
C ILE A 15 0.55 15.72 8.22
N ARG A 16 0.31 14.76 7.32
CA ARG A 16 1.21 13.63 7.10
C ARG A 16 2.59 14.07 6.59
N THR A 17 2.63 15.02 5.65
CA THR A 17 3.91 15.54 5.11
C THR A 17 4.78 16.21 6.18
N LEU A 18 4.20 16.71 7.27
CA LEU A 18 4.95 17.27 8.40
C LEU A 18 5.72 16.19 9.19
N SER A 19 5.29 14.93 9.09
CA SER A 19 5.93 13.81 9.80
C SER A 19 7.03 13.13 8.98
N TYR A 20 7.17 13.47 7.70
CA TYR A 20 8.20 12.88 6.81
C TYR A 20 9.64 13.20 7.23
N PRO A 21 9.99 14.44 7.67
CA PRO A 21 11.33 14.74 8.13
C PRO A 21 11.73 13.84 9.31
N LYS A 22 12.92 13.22 9.23
CA LYS A 22 13.45 12.29 10.25
C LYS A 22 12.68 10.96 10.40
N THR A 23 11.95 10.55 9.36
CA THR A 23 11.41 9.19 9.28
C THR A 23 12.49 8.23 8.77
N ASP A 24 12.69 7.12 9.49
CA ASP A 24 13.70 6.12 9.15
C ASP A 24 13.18 5.08 8.14
N ILE A 25 11.89 4.74 8.22
CA ILE A 25 11.23 3.74 7.37
C ILE A 25 9.77 4.17 7.16
N PHE A 26 9.29 4.02 5.92
CA PHE A 26 7.86 4.14 5.60
C PHE A 26 7.21 2.76 5.49
N ILE A 27 6.02 2.62 6.05
CA ILE A 27 5.20 1.41 5.90
C ILE A 27 3.93 1.81 5.14
N VAL A 28 3.73 1.22 3.96
CA VAL A 28 2.57 1.47 3.11
C VAL A 28 1.71 0.22 3.07
N CYS A 29 0.48 0.35 3.55
CA CYS A 29 -0.46 -0.76 3.60
C CYS A 29 -1.41 -0.74 2.40
N TYR A 30 -1.71 -1.90 1.83
CA TYR A 30 -2.81 -2.11 0.89
C TYR A 30 -3.77 -3.17 1.43
N SER A 31 -5.00 -3.21 0.93
CA SER A 31 -5.98 -4.27 1.25
C SER A 31 -5.92 -5.34 0.15
N VAL A 32 -5.75 -6.61 0.52
CA VAL A 32 -5.62 -7.69 -0.48
C VAL A 32 -6.89 -7.90 -1.31
N VAL A 33 -8.04 -7.42 -0.82
CA VAL A 33 -9.34 -7.45 -1.51
C VAL A 33 -9.68 -6.15 -2.23
N ASP A 34 -8.78 -5.17 -2.24
CA ASP A 34 -9.01 -3.90 -2.93
C ASP A 34 -7.81 -3.55 -3.81
N GLU A 35 -7.89 -3.93 -5.09
CA GLU A 35 -6.87 -3.64 -6.10
C GLU A 35 -6.62 -2.13 -6.25
N GLY A 36 -7.64 -1.28 -6.05
CA GLY A 36 -7.47 0.17 -6.09
C GLY A 36 -6.52 0.67 -5.00
N SER A 37 -6.61 0.12 -3.79
CA SER A 37 -5.66 0.42 -2.71
C SER A 37 -4.23 -0.01 -3.05
N PHE A 38 -4.07 -1.12 -3.78
CA PHE A 38 -2.78 -1.65 -4.20
C PHE A 38 -2.13 -0.78 -5.30
N LEU A 39 -2.89 -0.39 -6.32
CA LEU A 39 -2.39 0.50 -7.38
C LEU A 39 -1.97 1.88 -6.83
N ASN A 40 -2.71 2.39 -5.84
CA ASN A 40 -2.36 3.64 -5.15
C ASN A 40 -0.97 3.59 -4.47
N VAL A 41 -0.46 2.41 -4.09
CA VAL A 41 0.90 2.26 -3.53
C VAL A 41 1.94 2.81 -4.49
N ARG A 42 1.88 2.42 -5.76
CA ARG A 42 2.79 2.93 -6.78
C ARG A 42 2.43 4.34 -7.21
N ASP A 43 1.17 4.55 -7.59
CA ASP A 43 0.79 5.74 -8.36
C ASP A 43 0.75 7.00 -7.49
N ARG A 44 0.51 6.85 -6.19
CA ARG A 44 0.41 7.97 -5.24
C ARG A 44 1.49 7.92 -4.16
N TRP A 45 1.56 6.82 -3.42
CA TRP A 45 2.37 6.74 -2.20
C TRP A 45 3.86 6.74 -2.51
N TYR A 46 4.30 5.87 -3.41
CA TYR A 46 5.69 5.78 -3.83
C TYR A 46 6.18 7.09 -4.45
N SER A 47 5.41 7.68 -5.38
CA SER A 47 5.76 8.96 -6.00
C SER A 47 5.89 10.10 -4.97
N GLU A 48 4.94 10.20 -4.03
CA GLU A 48 4.97 11.20 -2.96
C GLU A 48 6.15 11.02 -2.01
N LEU A 49 6.41 9.78 -1.58
CA LEU A 49 7.52 9.45 -0.68
C LEU A 49 8.87 9.65 -1.36
N LYS A 50 9.03 9.23 -2.62
CA LYS A 50 10.26 9.43 -3.38
C LYS A 50 10.56 10.91 -3.61
N HIS A 51 9.52 11.73 -3.79
CA HIS A 51 9.67 13.18 -3.92
C HIS A 51 10.16 13.86 -2.64
N HIS A 52 9.61 13.50 -1.47
CA HIS A 52 9.96 14.15 -0.20
C HIS A 52 11.18 13.51 0.50
N CYS A 53 11.35 12.19 0.34
CA CYS A 53 12.31 11.36 1.07
C CYS A 53 12.89 10.27 0.16
N PRO A 54 13.74 10.64 -0.82
CA PRO A 54 14.23 9.71 -1.85
C PRO A 54 15.08 8.55 -1.31
N ASN A 55 15.70 8.72 -0.14
CA ASN A 55 16.64 7.76 0.44
C ASN A 55 16.03 6.90 1.56
N THR A 56 14.77 7.14 1.91
CA THR A 56 14.13 6.41 3.01
C THR A 56 13.52 5.11 2.49
N PRO A 57 13.85 3.95 3.09
CA PRO A 57 13.28 2.68 2.69
C PRO A 57 11.76 2.62 2.92
N MET A 58 11.09 1.84 2.07
CA MET A 58 9.65 1.62 2.11
C MET A 58 9.33 0.14 2.22
N ILE A 59 8.39 -0.20 3.10
CA ILE A 59 7.84 -1.55 3.28
C ILE A 59 6.40 -1.55 2.78
N ILE A 60 6.05 -2.52 1.93
CA ILE A 60 4.68 -2.73 1.44
C ILE A 60 4.05 -3.86 2.25
N VAL A 61 2.87 -3.60 2.82
CA VAL A 61 2.16 -4.54 3.71
C VAL A 61 0.76 -4.84 3.17
N GLY A 62 0.47 -6.11 2.95
CA GLY A 62 -0.88 -6.59 2.63
C GLY A 62 -1.72 -6.77 3.88
N THR A 63 -2.84 -6.07 3.96
CA THR A 63 -3.81 -6.14 5.06
C THR A 63 -5.06 -6.90 4.64
N LYS A 64 -5.84 -7.37 5.63
CA LYS A 64 -7.08 -8.15 5.44
C LYS A 64 -6.86 -9.49 4.72
N THR A 65 -5.74 -10.15 5.00
CA THR A 65 -5.37 -11.42 4.37
C THR A 65 -6.37 -12.54 4.65
N ASP A 66 -7.09 -12.45 5.75
CA ASP A 66 -8.22 -13.30 6.12
C ASP A 66 -9.33 -13.31 5.05
N LEU A 67 -9.58 -12.17 4.39
CA LEU A 67 -10.62 -12.04 3.37
C LEU A 67 -10.25 -12.64 2.01
N ARG A 68 -9.00 -13.10 1.83
CA ARG A 68 -8.55 -13.68 0.55
C ARG A 68 -9.30 -14.98 0.21
N ASN A 69 -9.74 -15.72 1.22
CA ASN A 69 -10.46 -16.98 1.10
C ASN A 69 -11.92 -16.87 1.58
N ASP A 70 -12.40 -15.67 1.91
CA ASP A 70 -13.77 -15.46 2.37
C ASP A 70 -14.74 -15.49 1.18
N GLU A 71 -15.63 -16.48 1.15
CA GLU A 71 -16.54 -16.70 0.02
C GLU A 71 -17.44 -15.49 -0.24
N GLY A 72 -18.00 -14.87 0.82
CA GLY A 72 -18.87 -13.70 0.68
C GLY A 72 -18.14 -12.48 0.12
N THR A 73 -16.87 -12.30 0.48
CA THR A 73 -16.02 -11.25 -0.12
C THR A 73 -15.66 -11.57 -1.56
N LEU A 74 -15.34 -12.83 -1.87
CA LEU A 74 -15.02 -13.26 -3.23
C LEU A 74 -16.22 -13.13 -4.18
N GLU A 75 -17.43 -13.41 -3.71
CA GLU A 75 -18.67 -13.20 -4.46
C GLU A 75 -18.88 -11.72 -4.79
N LYS A 76 -18.78 -10.83 -3.79
CA LYS A 76 -18.86 -9.38 -4.01
C LYS A 76 -17.82 -8.88 -5.00
N LEU A 77 -16.58 -9.37 -4.89
CA LEU A 77 -15.53 -9.00 -5.83
C LEU A 77 -15.86 -9.46 -7.25
N LYS A 78 -16.41 -10.67 -7.42
CA LYS A 78 -16.86 -11.17 -8.73
C LYS A 78 -18.00 -10.32 -9.30
N GLU A 79 -18.99 -9.94 -8.49
CA GLU A 79 -20.09 -9.05 -8.90
C GLU A 79 -19.55 -7.69 -9.38
N GLU A 80 -18.55 -7.15 -8.69
CA GLU A 80 -17.88 -5.91 -9.06
C GLU A 80 -16.82 -6.07 -10.18
N ASN A 81 -16.66 -7.26 -10.77
CA ASN A 81 -15.59 -7.61 -11.71
C ASN A 81 -14.16 -7.31 -11.22
N LYS A 82 -13.97 -7.31 -9.89
CA LYS A 82 -12.68 -7.14 -9.23
C LYS A 82 -12.08 -8.49 -8.85
N LYS A 83 -10.76 -8.49 -8.63
CA LYS A 83 -10.03 -9.66 -8.17
C LYS A 83 -9.21 -9.33 -6.94
N VAL A 84 -8.94 -10.35 -6.14
CA VAL A 84 -7.96 -10.24 -5.06
C VAL A 84 -6.57 -10.00 -5.64
N VAL A 85 -5.79 -9.18 -4.96
CA VAL A 85 -4.41 -8.90 -5.34
C VAL A 85 -3.61 -10.20 -5.21
N SER A 86 -2.98 -10.63 -6.29
CA SER A 86 -2.16 -11.84 -6.31
C SER A 86 -0.78 -11.59 -5.69
N GLN A 87 -0.16 -12.66 -5.14
CA GLN A 87 1.18 -12.52 -4.57
C GLN A 87 2.23 -12.14 -5.62
N ALA A 88 2.09 -12.65 -6.85
CA ALA A 88 2.97 -12.31 -7.96
C ALA A 88 2.92 -10.82 -8.34
N GLN A 89 1.74 -10.20 -8.33
CA GLN A 89 1.61 -8.75 -8.55
C GLN A 89 2.35 -7.95 -7.47
N VAL A 90 2.25 -8.38 -6.21
CA VAL A 90 2.93 -7.73 -5.08
C VAL A 90 4.43 -7.86 -5.22
N ASP A 91 4.92 -9.06 -5.54
CA ASP A 91 6.35 -9.32 -5.69
C ASP A 91 6.94 -8.49 -6.84
N THR A 92 6.22 -8.39 -7.96
CA THR A 92 6.59 -7.52 -9.09
C THR A 92 6.65 -6.05 -8.64
N MET A 93 5.64 -5.55 -7.92
CA MET A 93 5.62 -4.18 -7.44
C MET A 93 6.76 -3.89 -6.45
N VAL A 94 7.04 -4.81 -5.53
CA VAL A 94 8.13 -4.67 -4.55
C VAL A 94 9.48 -4.56 -5.28
N GLN A 95 9.69 -5.39 -6.31
CA GLN A 95 10.88 -5.33 -7.15
C GLN A 95 10.98 -4.01 -7.93
N ASP A 96 9.90 -3.62 -8.62
CA ASP A 96 9.86 -2.39 -9.43
C ASP A 96 10.13 -1.13 -8.59
N LEU A 97 9.68 -1.12 -7.33
CA LEU A 97 9.79 0.02 -6.43
C LEU A 97 11.07 -0.01 -5.57
N GLY A 98 11.86 -1.09 -5.63
CA GLY A 98 12.98 -1.30 -4.70
C GLY A 98 12.54 -1.30 -3.23
N ALA A 99 11.30 -1.72 -2.98
CA ALA A 99 10.71 -1.76 -1.65
C ALA A 99 11.02 -3.08 -0.95
N LEU A 100 10.66 -3.19 0.33
CA LEU A 100 10.66 -4.45 1.07
C LEU A 100 9.23 -4.96 1.22
N LYS A 101 9.06 -6.28 1.21
CA LYS A 101 7.78 -6.94 1.49
C LYS A 101 7.77 -7.45 2.93
N SER A 102 6.65 -7.29 3.64
CA SER A 102 6.38 -7.93 4.93
C SER A 102 5.24 -8.93 4.86
#